data_AF-A0A7X7QTS3-F1
#
_entry.id   AF-A0A7X7QTS3-F1
#
_cell.length_a   1.000
_cell.length_b   1.000
_cell.length_c   1.000
_cell.angle_alpha   90.00
_cell.angle_beta   90.00
_cell.angle_gamma   90.00
#
_symmetry.space_group_name_H-M   'P 1'
#
loop_
_entity.id
_entity.type
_entity.pdbx_description
1 polymer ?
#
loop_
_entity_poly.entity_id
_entity_poly.type
_entity_poly.pdbx_seq_one_letter_code
_entity_poly.pdbx_strand_id
1 'polypeptide(L)' 'GNAAVIPKSFLVPVRTLTATIAAEMGEAVNGSEHYFALFAIGIVLFVISFVINVTADIFLHKGRP' A
#
# COMPACT_ATOMS: atom_id res chain seq x y z
N GLY A 1 16.21 -4.01 5.38
CA GLY A 1 15.38 -2.87 4.92
C GLY A 1 13.92 -3.03 5.30
N ASN A 2 13.30 -4.17 4.96
CA ASN A 2 11.85 -4.37 5.04
C ASN A 2 11.46 -5.40 6.13
N ALA A 3 11.86 -5.13 7.38
CA ALA A 3 11.68 -6.05 8.49
C ALA A 3 10.24 -6.00 9.01
N ALA A 4 9.64 -7.18 9.28
CA ALA A 4 8.31 -7.29 9.90
C ALA A 4 8.41 -7.02 11.41
N VAL A 5 8.75 -5.79 11.77
CA VAL A 5 8.88 -5.35 13.16
C VAL A 5 7.98 -4.15 13.41
N ILE A 6 7.33 -4.14 14.57
CA ILE A 6 6.61 -2.94 15.04
C ILE A 6 7.69 -1.94 15.47
N PRO A 7 7.78 -0.78 14.80
CA PRO A 7 8.85 0.17 15.07
C PRO A 7 8.68 0.78 16.47
N LYS A 8 9.76 0.81 17.25
CA LYS A 8 9.80 1.48 18.56
C LYS A 8 10.36 2.91 18.49
N SER A 9 10.80 3.35 17.31
CA SER A 9 11.36 4.69 17.04
C SER A 9 11.22 5.06 15.56
N PHE A 10 11.49 6.32 15.19
CA PHE A 10 11.30 6.80 13.79
C PHE A 10 12.35 6.27 12.80
N LEU A 11 13.53 5.88 13.28
CA LEU A 11 14.66 5.48 12.42
C LEU A 11 14.84 3.96 12.30
N VAL A 12 13.91 3.18 12.84
CA VAL A 12 13.95 1.71 12.69
C VAL A 12 13.21 1.27 11.43
N PRO A 13 13.68 0.18 10.78
CA PRO A 13 13.09 -0.32 9.55
C PRO A 13 11.66 -0.80 9.77
N VAL A 14 10.79 -0.52 8.81
CA VAL A 14 9.41 -1.00 8.76
C VAL A 14 9.19 -1.84 7.52
N ARG A 15 8.24 -2.77 7.58
CA ARG A 15 7.78 -3.49 6.39
C ARG A 15 6.71 -2.66 5.68
N THR A 16 6.90 -2.39 4.39
CA THR A 16 5.90 -1.68 3.60
C THR A 16 4.73 -2.61 3.28
N LEU A 17 3.54 -2.02 3.12
CA LEU A 17 2.34 -2.77 2.73
C LEU A 17 2.52 -3.42 1.35
N THR A 18 3.13 -2.73 0.39
CA THR A 18 3.48 -3.27 -0.93
C THR A 18 4.39 -4.48 -0.85
N ALA A 19 5.42 -4.45 0.00
CA ALA A 19 6.33 -5.57 0.16
C ALA A 19 5.71 -6.75 0.93
N THR A 20 4.73 -6.49 1.79
CA THR A 20 3.93 -7.56 2.43
C THR A 20 3.07 -8.28 1.40
N ILE A 21 2.36 -7.52 0.56
CA ILE A 21 1.55 -8.06 -0.53
C ILE A 21 2.44 -8.87 -1.48
N ALA A 22 3.56 -8.30 -1.94
CA ALA A 22 4.46 -9.00 -2.87
C ALA A 22 5.08 -10.27 -2.29
N ALA A 23 5.38 -10.28 -0.98
CA ALA A 23 5.96 -11.45 -0.32
C ALA A 23 4.94 -12.56 -0.09
N GLU A 24 3.69 -12.24 0.25
CA GLU A 24 2.72 -13.22 0.74
C GLU A 24 1.61 -13.57 -0.25
N MET A 25 1.30 -12.71 -1.23
CA MET A 25 0.25 -12.99 -2.22
C MET A 25 0.54 -14.22 -3.08
N GLY A 26 1.82 -14.52 -3.33
CA GLY A 26 2.22 -15.70 -4.09
C GLY A 26 2.00 -17.02 -3.35
N GLU A 27 2.00 -16.97 -2.01
CA GLU A 27 1.85 -18.15 -1.14
C GLU A 27 0.46 -18.25 -0.53
N ALA A 28 -0.35 -17.18 -0.57
CA ALA A 28 -1.71 -17.16 -0.05
C ALA A 28 -2.65 -18.05 -0.87
N VAL A 29 -3.40 -18.92 -0.19
CA VAL A 29 -4.39 -19.80 -0.84
C VAL A 29 -5.55 -18.96 -1.37
N ASN A 30 -5.87 -19.12 -2.65
CA ASN A 30 -7.02 -18.46 -3.28
C ASN A 30 -8.32 -18.81 -2.54
N GLY A 31 -9.05 -17.77 -2.13
CA GLY A 31 -10.30 -17.91 -1.37
C GLY A 31 -10.13 -18.08 0.14
N SER A 32 -8.91 -18.02 0.67
CA SER A 32 -8.66 -17.96 2.12
C SER A 32 -8.89 -16.56 2.70
N GLU A 33 -9.14 -16.47 4.00
CA GLU A 33 -9.25 -15.18 4.69
C GLU A 33 -7.99 -14.32 4.55
N HIS A 34 -6.81 -14.94 4.58
CA HIS A 34 -5.52 -14.25 4.38
C HIS A 34 -5.39 -13.62 3.00
N TYR A 35 -5.83 -14.34 1.95
CA TYR A 35 -5.86 -13.82 0.59
C TYR A 35 -6.78 -12.59 0.49
N PHE A 36 -7.96 -12.63 1.10
CA PHE A 36 -8.87 -11.48 1.13
C PHE A 36 -8.29 -10.31 1.91
N ALA A 37 -7.57 -10.56 3.02
CA ALA A 37 -6.89 -9.52 3.77
C ALA A 37 -5.79 -8.83 2.94
N LEU A 38 -4.93 -9.59 2.26
CA LEU A 38 -3.89 -9.05 1.38
C LEU A 38 -4.49 -8.26 0.21
N PHE A 39 -5.59 -8.75 -0.37
CA PHE A 39 -6.31 -8.05 -1.43
C PHE A 39 -6.93 -6.73 -0.95
N ALA A 40 -7.54 -6.72 0.24
CA ALA A 40 -8.10 -5.51 0.84
C ALA A 40 -7.02 -4.45 1.09
N ILE A 41 -5.84 -4.83 1.58
CA ILE A 41 -4.70 -3.91 1.73
C ILE A 41 -4.28 -3.35 0.36
N GLY A 42 -4.30 -4.17 -0.70
CA GLY A 42 -4.07 -3.73 -2.08
C GLY A 42 -5.07 -2.66 -2.55
N ILE A 43 -6.37 -2.85 -2.26
CA ILE A 43 -7.40 -1.85 -2.56
C ILE A 43 -7.14 -0.54 -1.80
N VAL A 44 -6.79 -0.61 -0.52
CA VAL A 44 -6.47 0.59 0.28
C VAL A 44 -5.31 1.37 -0.34
N LEU A 45 -4.23 0.68 -0.75
CA LEU A 45 -3.11 1.32 -1.44
C LEU A 45 -3.50 1.94 -2.78
N PHE A 46 -4.39 1.28 -3.53
CA PHE A 46 -4.93 1.82 -4.77
C PHE A 46 -5.72 3.09 -4.50
N VAL A 47 -6.59 3.11 -3.48
CA VAL A 47 -7.37 4.30 -3.09
C VAL A 47 -6.45 5.46 -2.68
N ILE A 48 -5.42 5.19 -1.88
CA ILE A 48 -4.43 6.22 -1.51
C ILE A 48 -3.75 6.79 -2.75
N SER A 49 -3.26 5.92 -3.63
CA SER A 49 -2.61 6.31 -4.88
C SER A 49 -3.56 7.11 -5.77
N PHE A 50 -4.81 6.65 -5.91
CA PHE A 50 -5.84 7.30 -6.69
C PHE A 50 -6.14 8.70 -6.15
N VAL A 51 -6.35 8.84 -4.84
CA VAL A 51 -6.61 10.14 -4.19
C VAL A 51 -5.44 11.09 -4.41
N ILE A 52 -4.20 10.64 -4.24
CA ILE A 52 -3.01 11.46 -4.49
C ILE A 52 -2.96 11.89 -5.95
N ASN A 53 -3.14 10.96 -6.89
CA ASN A 53 -3.09 11.26 -8.32
C ASN A 53 -4.21 12.22 -8.74
N VAL A 54 -5.46 11.97 -8.33
CA VAL A 54 -6.61 12.83 -8.64
C VAL A 54 -6.44 14.21 -8.02
N THR A 55 -5.98 14.29 -6.77
CA THR A 55 -5.73 15.58 -6.11
C THR A 55 -4.66 16.36 -6.88
N ALA A 56 -3.52 15.72 -7.18
CA ALA A 56 -2.46 16.33 -7.97
C ALA A 56 -2.97 16.81 -9.33
N ASP A 57 -3.76 15.99 -10.03
CA ASP A 57 -4.37 16.30 -11.31
C ASP A 57 -5.27 17.55 -11.25
N ILE A 58 -6.16 17.64 -10.25
CA ILE A 58 -7.03 18.80 -10.04
C ILE A 58 -6.22 20.09 -9.78
N PHE A 59 -5.16 20.00 -8.98
CA PHE A 59 -4.29 21.14 -8.70
C PHE A 59 -3.50 21.58 -9.94
N LEU A 60 -2.99 20.64 -10.73
CA LEU A 60 -2.23 20.92 -11.94
C LEU A 60 -3.11 21.49 -13.06
N HIS A 61 -4.33 20.97 -13.24
CA HIS A 61 -5.29 21.49 -14.21
C HIS A 61 -5.78 22.90 -13.88
N LYS A 62 -5.80 23.28 -12.59
CA LYS A 62 -6.13 24.64 -12.16
C LYS A 62 -4.97 25.64 -12.32
N GLY A 63 -3.75 25.16 -12.56
CA GLY A 63 -2.53 25.96 -12.71
C GLY A 63 -2.13 26.25 -14.17
N ARG A 64 -2.93 25.85 -15.16
CA ARG A 64 -2.70 26.18 -16.57
C ARG A 64 -3.69 27.28 -16.99
N PRO A 65 -3.24 28.51 -17.29
CA PRO A 65 -4.10 29.53 -17.90
C PRO A 65 -4.55 29.11 -19.30
#